data_AF-A0A218QBV0-F1
#
_entry.id   AF-A0A218QBV0-F1
#
_cell.length_a   1.000
_cell.length_b   1.000
_cell.length_c   1.000
_cell.angle_alpha   90.00
_cell.angle_beta   90.00
_cell.angle_gamma   90.00
#
_symmetry.space_group_name_H-M   'P 1'
#
loop_
_entity.id
_entity.type
_entity.pdbx_description
1 polymer ?
#
loop_
_entity_poly.entity_id
_entity_poly.type
_entity_poly.pdbx_seq_one_letter_code
_entity_poly.pdbx_strand_id
1 'polypeptide(L)'
;MHTQLFLLDLLPLSPCPHSPIPIPQHDPYRDGCVGEQVAADISNAPKPDNCVGGQVASDTHKVAPQHTHWLEEYWVERNHKKYYYWRYCWMEGRKIRRCYIGSVRSLKALRKYQAVEGAIAQSQSPQEIKQLIKTTKKES
;
A
#
# COMPACT_ATOMS: atom_id res chain seq x y z
N MET A 1 -53.63 -23.16 -28.33
CA MET A 1 -53.22 -24.41 -27.65
C MET A 1 -51.82 -24.16 -27.10
N HIS A 2 -51.65 -23.39 -26.02
CA HIS A 2 -51.89 -23.72 -24.60
C HIS A 2 -51.12 -24.95 -24.12
N THR A 3 -50.56 -24.81 -22.91
CA THR A 3 -49.83 -25.76 -22.04
C THR A 3 -48.31 -25.78 -22.21
N GLN A 4 -47.50 -25.78 -21.14
CA GLN A 4 -47.76 -25.55 -19.72
C GLN A 4 -46.43 -25.23 -19.03
N LEU A 5 -46.53 -24.44 -17.96
CA LEU A 5 -45.49 -24.21 -16.97
C LEU A 5 -45.08 -25.53 -16.29
N PHE A 6 -43.78 -25.72 -16.06
CA PHE A 6 -43.30 -26.50 -14.91
C PHE A 6 -42.37 -25.63 -14.08
N LEU A 7 -42.96 -25.12 -13.01
CA LEU A 7 -42.32 -24.79 -11.75
C LEU A 7 -41.84 -26.10 -11.12
N LEU A 8 -40.54 -26.21 -10.84
CA LEU A 8 -40.01 -27.15 -9.85
C LEU A 8 -39.01 -26.40 -8.96
N ASP A 9 -39.49 -26.14 -7.75
CA ASP A 9 -38.84 -26.43 -6.48
C ASP A 9 -37.45 -25.85 -6.17
N LEU A 10 -37.51 -24.75 -5.42
CA LEU A 10 -36.84 -24.56 -4.12
C LEU A 10 -36.24 -25.83 -3.49
N LEU A 11 -34.91 -25.88 -3.37
CA LEU A 11 -34.21 -26.57 -2.27
C LEU A 11 -32.88 -25.83 -1.93
N PRO A 12 -32.35 -26.02 -0.71
CA PRO A 12 -31.70 -24.98 0.09
C PRO A 12 -30.17 -24.90 -0.03
N LEU A 13 -29.67 -23.76 0.43
CA LEU A 13 -28.32 -23.43 0.89
C LEU A 13 -27.41 -24.65 1.12
N SER A 14 -26.42 -24.82 0.24
CA SER A 14 -25.16 -25.48 0.62
C SER A 14 -24.22 -24.44 1.24
N PRO A 15 -23.88 -24.55 2.54
CA PRO A 15 -22.75 -23.82 3.09
C PRO A 15 -21.48 -24.38 2.42
N CYS A 16 -20.79 -23.52 1.67
CA CYS A 16 -19.46 -23.85 1.18
C CYS A 16 -18.59 -24.25 2.39
N PRO A 17 -17.82 -25.35 2.33
CA PRO A 17 -16.87 -25.66 3.38
C PRO A 17 -15.90 -24.49 3.47
N HIS A 18 -15.91 -23.81 4.63
CA HIS A 18 -14.91 -22.83 4.98
C HIS A 18 -13.54 -23.49 4.81
N SER A 19 -12.82 -23.12 3.76
CA SER A 19 -11.38 -23.19 3.77
C SER A 19 -10.94 -22.40 5.01
N PRO A 20 -10.22 -23.00 5.97
CA PRO A 20 -9.68 -22.23 7.07
C PRO A 20 -8.79 -21.14 6.45
N ILE A 21 -9.23 -19.89 6.61
CA ILE A 21 -8.41 -18.73 6.31
C ILE A 21 -7.11 -18.95 7.10
N PRO A 22 -5.93 -18.93 6.45
CA PRO A 22 -4.69 -18.87 7.18
C PRO A 22 -4.76 -17.62 8.06
N ILE A 23 -4.94 -17.85 9.36
CA ILE A 23 -4.79 -16.82 10.38
C ILE A 23 -3.42 -16.19 10.10
N PRO A 24 -3.30 -14.85 10.01
CA PRO A 24 -2.01 -14.21 9.93
C PRO A 24 -1.13 -14.79 11.04
N GLN A 25 -0.03 -15.43 10.68
CA GLN A 25 0.90 -15.97 11.67
C GLN A 25 1.32 -14.82 12.58
N HIS A 26 1.01 -14.98 13.87
CA HIS A 26 1.42 -14.09 14.93
C HIS A 26 2.95 -14.03 14.92
N ASP A 27 3.50 -12.85 14.61
CA ASP A 27 4.93 -12.57 14.70
C ASP A 27 5.33 -12.50 16.19
N PRO A 28 6.19 -13.41 16.70
CA PRO A 28 6.59 -13.46 18.10
C PRO A 28 7.54 -12.33 18.52
N TYR A 29 7.92 -11.41 17.63
CA TYR A 29 8.78 -10.28 18.01
C TYR A 29 8.04 -9.10 18.68
N ARG A 30 6.78 -9.31 19.07
CA ARG A 30 5.94 -8.30 19.74
C ARG A 30 5.83 -8.47 21.26
N ASP A 31 6.73 -9.24 21.87
CA ASP A 31 6.89 -9.29 23.32
C ASP A 31 8.31 -8.86 23.75
N GLY A 32 8.36 -7.88 24.65
CA GLY A 32 9.57 -7.35 25.27
C GLY A 32 9.47 -5.83 25.43
N CYS A 33 9.19 -5.24 26.60
CA CYS A 33 9.44 -5.72 27.95
C CYS A 33 8.38 -5.12 28.91
N VAL A 34 7.85 -5.96 29.79
CA VAL A 34 7.15 -5.54 31.01
C VAL A 34 8.20 -4.91 31.93
N GLY A 35 8.11 -3.60 32.14
CA GLY A 35 8.83 -2.92 33.21
C GLY A 35 8.02 -3.01 34.49
N GLU A 36 8.17 -4.11 35.21
CA GLU A 36 7.66 -4.30 36.56
C GLU A 36 8.36 -3.31 37.51
N GLN A 37 7.61 -2.33 38.03
CA GLN A 37 8.11 -1.43 39.08
C GLN A 37 7.92 -2.11 40.43
N VAL A 38 9.00 -2.68 40.95
CA VAL A 38 9.11 -3.04 42.37
C VAL A 38 9.95 -1.97 43.05
N ALA A 39 9.38 -1.34 44.07
CA ALA A 39 10.04 -0.36 44.92
C ALA A 39 11.06 -1.05 45.84
N ALA A 40 12.22 -0.41 46.01
CA ALA A 40 13.00 -0.48 47.25
C ALA A 40 13.94 0.72 47.34
N ASP A 41 13.72 1.55 48.36
CA ASP A 41 14.68 2.47 48.95
C ASP A 41 16.03 1.78 49.22
N ILE A 42 17.14 2.52 49.08
CA ILE A 42 18.24 2.59 50.06
C ILE A 42 19.08 3.87 49.77
N SER A 43 19.44 4.53 50.86
CA SER A 43 20.08 5.83 51.06
C SER A 43 21.55 6.00 50.63
N ASN A 44 21.90 7.23 50.23
CA ASN A 44 23.12 8.04 50.49
C ASN A 44 24.54 7.46 50.22
N ALA A 45 25.28 8.06 49.27
CA ALA A 45 26.66 8.63 49.43
C ALA A 45 27.25 9.17 48.09
N PRO A 46 28.25 10.11 48.09
CA PRO A 46 28.59 10.93 46.92
C PRO A 46 29.92 10.61 46.18
N LYS A 47 29.91 10.89 44.84
CA LYS A 47 30.99 11.30 43.88
C LYS A 47 32.32 10.49 43.76
N PRO A 48 32.87 10.29 42.54
CA PRO A 48 33.55 11.39 41.83
C PRO A 48 33.39 11.44 40.29
N ASP A 49 33.70 12.62 39.77
CA ASP A 49 33.66 13.05 38.37
C ASP A 49 34.63 12.26 37.48
N ASN A 50 34.18 11.83 36.30
CA ASN A 50 35.03 11.51 35.15
C ASN A 50 34.33 11.98 33.87
N CYS A 51 34.90 13.03 33.26
CA CYS A 51 34.48 13.62 32.00
C CYS A 51 35.10 12.88 30.80
N VAL A 52 34.31 12.12 30.03
CA VAL A 52 34.52 11.83 28.59
C VAL A 52 33.10 11.47 28.08
N GLY A 53 32.42 12.24 27.23
CA GLY A 53 32.85 12.74 25.93
C GLY A 53 32.21 11.86 24.85
N GLY A 54 30.99 12.21 24.40
CA GLY A 54 30.36 11.60 23.23
C GLY A 54 28.90 11.20 23.42
N GLN A 55 28.00 12.17 23.67
CA GLN A 55 26.60 11.94 23.31
C GLN A 55 26.55 11.84 21.78
N VAL A 56 26.35 10.63 21.27
CA VAL A 56 25.92 10.43 19.89
C VAL A 56 24.46 10.90 19.83
N ALA A 57 24.28 12.22 19.70
CA ALA A 57 23.05 12.83 19.22
C ALA A 57 22.99 12.64 17.70
N SER A 58 23.05 11.39 17.25
CA SER A 58 22.60 11.07 15.91
C SER A 58 21.15 10.69 16.06
N ASP A 59 20.28 11.71 16.00
CA ASP A 59 18.87 11.50 15.70
C ASP A 59 18.82 10.58 14.49
N THR A 60 18.56 9.30 14.76
CA THR A 60 18.33 8.34 13.71
C THR A 60 16.96 8.73 13.18
N HIS A 61 16.94 9.64 12.20
CA HIS A 61 15.76 9.92 11.42
C HIS A 61 15.38 8.59 10.76
N LYS A 62 14.49 7.83 11.41
CA LYS A 62 13.75 6.74 10.79
C LYS A 62 12.84 7.40 9.76
N VAL A 63 13.43 7.77 8.63
CA VAL A 63 12.72 8.27 7.48
C VAL A 63 11.94 7.08 6.94
N ALA A 64 10.68 6.98 7.35
CA ALA A 64 9.72 6.10 6.70
C ALA A 64 9.78 6.36 5.18
N PRO A 65 9.65 5.34 4.31
CA PRO A 65 9.81 5.51 2.87
C PRO A 65 9.02 6.71 2.38
N GLN A 66 9.73 7.76 1.94
CA GLN A 66 9.16 9.05 1.54
C GLN A 66 8.41 9.00 0.20
N HIS A 67 8.29 7.81 -0.42
CA HIS A 67 7.61 7.66 -1.69
C HIS A 67 6.09 7.81 -1.50
N THR A 68 5.64 9.05 -1.57
CA THR A 68 4.23 9.46 -1.50
C THR A 68 3.44 9.05 -2.74
N HIS A 69 4.11 8.56 -3.79
CA HIS A 69 3.52 8.21 -5.08
C HIS A 69 4.39 7.22 -5.86
N TRP A 70 3.75 6.37 -6.67
CA TRP A 70 4.40 5.30 -7.43
C TRP A 70 3.57 4.89 -8.67
N LEU A 71 4.22 4.18 -9.60
CA LEU A 71 3.58 3.50 -10.71
C LEU A 71 3.32 2.04 -10.33
N GLU A 72 2.20 1.51 -10.78
CA GLU A 72 1.80 0.15 -10.49
C GLU A 72 1.24 -0.52 -11.74
N GLU A 73 1.76 -1.71 -12.05
CA GLU A 73 1.13 -2.61 -13.00
C GLU A 73 0.09 -3.46 -12.28
N TYR A 74 -1.11 -3.53 -12.86
CA TYR A 74 -2.17 -4.38 -12.37
C TYR A 74 -2.87 -5.07 -13.53
N TRP A 75 -3.55 -6.18 -13.23
CA TRP A 75 -4.31 -6.91 -14.23
C TRP A 75 -5.76 -7.08 -13.80
N VAL A 76 -6.62 -7.28 -14.79
CA VAL A 76 -8.01 -7.70 -14.60
C VAL A 76 -8.28 -8.88 -15.53
N GLU A 77 -9.11 -9.81 -15.07
CA GLU A 77 -9.54 -10.94 -15.88
C GLU A 77 -10.95 -10.68 -16.44
N ARG A 78 -11.11 -10.91 -17.74
CA ARG A 78 -12.40 -10.84 -18.44
C ARG A 78 -12.44 -11.96 -19.47
N ASN A 79 -13.52 -12.72 -19.52
CA ASN A 79 -13.69 -13.83 -20.47
C ASN A 79 -12.48 -14.79 -20.51
N HIS A 80 -11.99 -15.20 -19.33
CA HIS A 80 -10.81 -16.07 -19.16
C HIS A 80 -9.50 -15.53 -19.76
N LYS A 81 -9.42 -14.22 -20.02
CA LYS A 81 -8.23 -13.54 -20.52
C LYS A 81 -7.78 -12.48 -19.53
N LYS A 82 -6.46 -12.42 -19.27
CA LYS A 82 -5.83 -11.40 -18.43
C LYS A 82 -5.47 -10.17 -19.27
N TYR A 83 -5.82 -9.01 -18.75
CA TYR A 83 -5.52 -7.71 -19.35
C TYR A 83 -4.68 -6.91 -18.39
N TYR A 84 -3.50 -6.50 -18.84
CA TYR A 84 -2.53 -5.75 -18.05
C TYR A 84 -2.63 -4.25 -18.33
N TYR A 85 -2.56 -3.48 -17.26
CA TYR A 85 -2.73 -2.04 -17.26
C TYR A 85 -1.74 -1.37 -16.30
N TRP A 86 -1.32 -0.17 -16.65
CA TRP A 86 -0.60 0.72 -15.73
C TRP A 86 -1.56 1.69 -15.06
N ARG A 87 -1.31 1.94 -13.78
CA ARG A 87 -1.92 3.01 -13.01
C ARG A 87 -0.87 3.78 -12.23
N TYR A 88 -1.13 5.06 -12.04
CA TYR A 88 -0.38 5.92 -11.15
C TYR A 88 -1.10 6.01 -9.81
N CYS A 89 -0.39 5.79 -8.71
CA CYS A 89 -0.90 5.78 -7.36
C CYS A 89 -0.19 6.85 -6.52
N TRP A 90 -0.93 7.50 -5.63
CA TRP A 90 -0.36 8.47 -4.68
C TRP A 90 -1.16 8.55 -3.39
N MET A 91 -0.50 9.01 -2.34
CA MET A 91 -1.09 9.26 -1.03
C MET A 91 -1.66 10.68 -0.98
N GLU A 92 -2.91 10.80 -0.54
CA GLU A 92 -3.56 12.05 -0.17
C GLU A 92 -4.02 11.92 1.28
N GLY A 93 -3.22 12.47 2.21
CA GLY A 93 -3.38 12.19 3.64
C GLY A 93 -3.18 10.70 3.94
N ARG A 94 -4.22 10.03 4.47
CA ARG A 94 -4.22 8.58 4.76
C ARG A 94 -4.85 7.73 3.65
N LYS A 95 -5.22 8.34 2.52
CA LYS A 95 -5.97 7.67 1.45
C LYS A 95 -5.13 7.51 0.19
N ILE A 96 -5.10 6.30 -0.36
CA ILE A 96 -4.50 6.04 -1.67
C ILE A 96 -5.46 6.50 -2.76
N ARG A 97 -4.95 7.35 -3.64
CA ARG A 97 -5.58 7.77 -4.89
C ARG A 97 -4.90 7.09 -6.06
N ARG A 98 -5.65 6.95 -7.15
CA ARG A 98 -5.21 6.24 -8.35
C ARG A 98 -5.71 6.92 -9.62
N CYS A 99 -4.89 6.88 -10.66
CA CYS A 99 -5.22 7.35 -12.00
C CYS A 99 -4.82 6.30 -13.03
N TYR A 100 -5.72 6.04 -13.99
CA TYR A 100 -5.47 5.06 -15.05
C TYR A 100 -4.60 5.67 -16.14
N ILE A 101 -3.52 4.99 -16.51
CA ILE A 101 -2.60 5.43 -17.56
C ILE A 101 -3.01 4.79 -18.90
N GLY A 102 -3.16 3.46 -18.91
CA GLY A 102 -3.43 2.74 -20.14
C GLY A 102 -3.09 1.25 -20.07
N SER A 103 -3.31 0.56 -21.19
CA SER A 103 -2.87 -0.84 -21.34
C SER A 103 -1.36 -0.91 -21.54
N VAL A 104 -0.72 -1.89 -20.90
CA VAL A 104 0.73 -2.15 -21.01
C VAL A 104 1.19 -2.35 -22.46
N ARG A 105 0.32 -2.88 -23.33
CA ARG A 105 0.65 -3.15 -24.74
C ARG A 105 0.52 -1.92 -25.65
N SER A 106 0.00 -0.80 -25.14
CA SER A 106 -0.21 0.41 -25.94
C SER A 106 1.03 1.29 -25.93
N LEU A 107 1.55 1.63 -27.11
CA LEU A 107 2.68 2.57 -27.25
C LEU A 107 2.36 3.94 -26.64
N LYS A 108 1.11 4.41 -26.77
CA LYS A 108 0.66 5.66 -26.14
C LYS A 108 0.75 5.58 -24.61
N ALA A 109 0.38 4.44 -24.02
CA ALA A 109 0.47 4.24 -22.58
C ALA A 109 1.93 4.16 -22.12
N LEU A 110 2.82 3.57 -22.91
CA LEU A 110 4.24 3.47 -22.59
C LEU A 110 4.89 4.86 -22.54
N ARG A 111 4.61 5.72 -23.53
CA ARG A 111 5.08 7.11 -23.52
C ARG A 111 4.60 7.86 -22.29
N LYS A 112 3.35 7.63 -21.86
CA LYS A 112 2.82 8.23 -20.62
C LYS A 112 3.51 7.66 -19.39
N TYR A 113 3.73 6.36 -19.33
CA TYR A 113 4.46 5.71 -18.23
C TYR A 113 5.83 6.35 -18.06
N GLN A 114 6.62 6.47 -19.14
CA GLN A 114 7.95 7.09 -19.11
C GLN A 114 7.90 8.56 -18.70
N ALA A 115 6.91 9.32 -19.19
CA ALA A 115 6.75 10.72 -18.78
C ALA A 115 6.42 10.86 -17.29
N VAL A 116 5.57 9.96 -16.76
CA VAL A 116 5.24 9.92 -15.33
C VAL A 116 6.44 9.48 -14.49
N GLU A 117 7.19 8.47 -14.95
CA GLU A 117 8.40 7.99 -14.29
C GLU A 117 9.47 9.10 -14.22
N GLY A 118 9.67 9.83 -15.32
CA GLY A 118 10.54 11.02 -15.34
C GLY A 118 10.04 12.13 -14.41
N ALA A 119 8.74 12.38 -14.35
CA ALA A 119 8.16 13.37 -13.44
C ALA A 119 8.33 12.99 -11.96
N ILE A 120 8.22 11.70 -11.62
CA ILE A 120 8.50 11.17 -10.28
C ILE A 120 9.98 11.35 -9.96
N ALA A 121 10.88 11.06 -10.89
CA ALA A 121 12.32 11.27 -10.72
C ALA A 121 12.66 12.76 -10.50
N GLN A 122 11.90 13.67 -11.09
CA GLN A 122 12.00 15.12 -10.88
C GLN A 122 11.27 15.63 -9.62
N SER A 123 10.71 14.74 -8.80
CA SER A 123 9.93 15.10 -7.59
C SER A 123 8.73 16.01 -7.87
N GLN A 124 8.11 15.89 -9.04
CA GLN A 124 6.90 16.65 -9.36
C GLN A 124 5.74 16.25 -8.45
N SER A 125 4.84 17.20 -8.19
CA SER A 125 3.68 16.95 -7.34
C SER A 125 2.69 15.96 -8.00
N PRO A 126 1.95 15.16 -7.20
CA PRO A 126 0.93 14.27 -7.76
C PRO A 126 -0.16 14.99 -8.57
N GLN A 127 -0.42 16.25 -8.27
CA GLN A 127 -1.37 17.11 -8.96
C GLN A 127 -0.91 17.42 -10.39
N GLU A 128 0.36 17.75 -10.59
CA GLU A 128 0.96 18.01 -11.91
C GLU A 128 0.97 16.72 -12.74
N ILE A 129 1.41 15.61 -12.15
CA ILE A 129 1.43 14.29 -12.81
C ILE A 129 0.01 13.88 -13.22
N LYS A 130 -1.00 14.14 -12.38
CA LYS A 130 -2.40 13.89 -12.70
C LYS A 130 -2.88 14.74 -13.89
N GLN A 131 -2.42 15.99 -14.01
CA GLN A 131 -2.73 16.82 -15.17
C GLN A 131 -2.05 16.30 -16.44
N LEU A 132 -0.77 15.91 -16.35
CA LEU A 132 -0.02 15.30 -17.45
C LEU A 132 -0.75 14.09 -18.05
N ILE A 133 -1.24 13.18 -17.20
CA ILE A 133 -1.99 11.99 -17.64
C ILE A 133 -3.33 12.38 -18.30
N LYS A 134 -4.00 13.44 -17.81
CA LYS A 134 -5.28 13.90 -18.34
C LYS A 134 -5.16 14.64 -19.68
N THR A 135 -4.20 15.55 -19.82
CA THR A 135 -4.03 16.37 -21.03
C THR A 135 -3.74 15.50 -22.25
N THR A 136 -2.88 14.49 -22.08
CA THR A 136 -2.59 13.48 -23.12
C THR A 136 -3.77 12.59 -23.50
N LYS A 137 -4.94 12.71 -22.85
CA LYS A 137 -6.18 12.03 -23.27
C LYS A 137 -6.96 12.88 -24.29
N LYS A 138 -6.78 14.20 -24.31
CA LYS A 138 -7.57 15.14 -25.13
C LYS A 138 -7.06 15.25 -26.56
N GLU A 139 -5.83 14.83 -26.83
CA GLU A 139 -5.18 14.90 -28.15
C GLU A 139 -5.36 13.62 -28.99
N SER A 140 -6.39 12.81 -28.73
CA SER A 140 -6.74 11.62 -29.52
C SER A 140 -8.17 11.71 -29.99
#